data_AF-A0A371JN96-F1
#
_entry.id   AF-A0A371JN96-F1
#
_cell.length_a   1.000
_cell.length_b   1.000
_cell.length_c   1.000
_cell.angle_alpha   90.00
_cell.angle_beta   90.00
_cell.angle_gamma   90.00
#
_symmetry.space_group_name_H-M   'P 1'
#
loop_
_entity.id
_entity.type
_entity.pdbx_description
1 polymer ?
#
loop_
_entity_poly.entity_id
_entity_poly.type
_entity_poly.pdbx_seq_one_letter_code
_entity_poly.pdbx_strand_id
1 'polypeptide(L)' 'MSKKKSYCCEMMKTNTSFNCDLHVDKYDCPDTLIDHNIESSYFSIIIHDGGTSGIEINFCPWCGSKL' A
#
# COMPACT_ATOMS: atom_id res chain seq x y z
N MET A 1 1.33 -13.93 -20.73
CA MET A 1 0.48 -13.40 -19.65
C MET A 1 1.35 -13.30 -18.40
N SER A 2 1.81 -12.09 -18.09
CA SER A 2 2.86 -11.83 -17.09
C SER A 2 2.46 -12.27 -15.68
N LYS A 3 3.38 -12.93 -14.98
CA LYS A 3 3.22 -13.38 -13.59
C LYS A 3 2.73 -12.22 -12.72
N LYS A 4 1.58 -12.39 -12.07
CA LYS A 4 1.14 -11.58 -10.92
C LYS A 4 2.35 -11.45 -9.98
N LYS A 5 2.85 -10.23 -9.72
CA LYS A 5 3.83 -10.01 -8.63
C LYS A 5 3.13 -10.50 -7.36
N SER A 6 3.52 -11.67 -6.86
CA SER A 6 3.13 -12.10 -5.53
C SER A 6 3.71 -11.08 -4.56
N TYR A 7 2.88 -10.49 -3.71
CA TYR A 7 3.38 -9.71 -2.59
C TYR A 7 4.46 -10.50 -1.84
N CYS A 8 5.49 -9.81 -1.36
CA CYS A 8 6.64 -10.45 -0.72
C CYS A 8 6.31 -11.16 0.60
N CYS A 9 5.20 -10.81 1.25
CA CYS A 9 4.66 -11.49 2.42
C CYS A 9 3.15 -11.26 2.56
N GLU A 10 2.49 -12.03 3.41
CA GLU A 10 1.04 -11.88 3.66
C GLU A 10 0.70 -10.52 4.29
N MET A 11 1.57 -9.96 5.14
CA MET A 11 1.31 -8.62 5.71
C MET A 11 1.28 -7.54 4.63
N MET A 12 2.20 -7.57 3.66
CA MET A 12 2.19 -6.65 2.52
C MET A 12 0.89 -6.80 1.72
N LYS A 13 0.51 -8.04 1.41
CA LYS A 13 -0.73 -8.35 0.68
C LYS A 13 -1.97 -7.82 1.39
N THR A 14 -2.10 -8.11 2.68
CA THR A 14 -3.26 -7.70 3.49
C THR A 14 -3.36 -6.18 3.56
N ASN A 15 -2.26 -5.47 3.81
CA ASN A 15 -2.28 -4.02 3.94
C ASN A 15 -2.50 -3.30 2.60
N THR A 16 -1.94 -3.81 1.49
CA THR A 16 -2.21 -3.23 0.16
C THR A 16 -3.62 -3.56 -0.34
N SER A 17 -4.18 -4.69 0.05
CA SER A 17 -5.53 -5.12 -0.38
C SER A 17 -6.63 -4.70 0.60
N PHE A 18 -6.28 -3.95 1.65
CA PHE A 18 -7.24 -3.46 2.62
C PHE A 18 -8.22 -2.50 1.94
N ASN A 19 -9.51 -2.73 2.17
CA ASN A 19 -10.58 -1.86 1.71
C ASN A 19 -11.47 -1.53 2.91
N CYS A 20 -11.65 -0.25 3.20
CA CYS A 20 -12.50 0.21 4.28
C CYS A 20 -13.92 0.45 3.76
N ASP A 21 -14.91 -0.19 4.37
CA ASP A 21 -16.32 0.01 3.97
C ASP A 21 -16.94 1.29 4.58
N LEU A 22 -16.21 1.98 5.47
CA LEU A 22 -16.68 3.19 6.16
C LEU A 22 -16.27 4.49 5.46
N HIS A 23 -15.20 4.47 4.66
CA HIS A 23 -14.66 5.65 4.00
C HIS A 23 -14.71 5.46 2.48
N VAL A 24 -15.22 6.47 1.77
CA VAL A 24 -15.27 6.44 0.29
C VAL A 24 -13.87 6.58 -0.29
N ASP A 25 -13.09 7.51 0.25
CA ASP A 25 -11.69 7.67 -0.09
C ASP A 25 -10.83 6.85 0.89
N LYS A 26 -9.89 6.09 0.34
CA LYS A 26 -8.93 5.31 1.13
C LYS A 26 -8.00 6.21 1.95
N TYR A 27 -7.72 7.44 1.49
CA TYR A 27 -6.84 8.39 2.19
C TYR A 27 -7.50 8.97 3.45
N ASP A 28 -8.83 8.95 3.53
CA ASP A 28 -9.59 9.34 4.72
C ASP A 28 -9.56 8.27 5.82
N CYS A 29 -9.20 7.03 5.48
CA CYS A 29 -9.19 5.93 6.42
C CYS A 29 -7.84 5.82 7.15
N PRO A 30 -7.81 5.93 8.49
CA PRO A 30 -6.56 5.82 9.27
C PRO A 30 -5.99 4.40 9.31
N ASP A 31 -6.77 3.40 8.88
CA ASP A 31 -6.33 2.00 8.81
C ASP A 31 -5.72 1.63 7.45
N THR A 32 -5.86 2.48 6.43
CA THR A 32 -5.22 2.28 5.12
C THR A 32 -3.76 2.71 5.19
N LEU A 33 -2.84 1.75 5.33
CA LEU A 33 -1.42 2.06 5.47
C LEU A 33 -0.66 2.19 4.16
N ILE A 34 -1.00 1.37 3.15
CA ILE A 34 -0.24 1.26 1.90
C ILE A 34 -1.08 1.71 0.73
N ASP A 35 -0.52 2.62 -0.05
CA ASP A 35 -0.97 2.90 -1.39
C ASP A 35 -0.08 2.17 -2.42
N HIS A 36 -0.68 1.65 -3.48
CA HIS A 36 0.01 0.98 -4.57
C HIS A 36 -0.43 1.58 -5.90
N ASN A 37 0.50 2.29 -6.55
CA ASN A 37 0.29 2.83 -7.88
C ASN A 37 0.50 1.71 -8.91
N ILE A 38 -0.60 1.27 -9.53
CA ILE A 38 -0.60 0.13 -10.47
C ILE A 38 0.19 0.46 -11.74
N GLU A 39 0.23 1.72 -12.17
CA GLU A 39 0.92 2.14 -13.41
C GLU A 39 2.44 2.14 -13.22
N SER A 40 2.93 2.67 -12.09
CA SER A 40 4.36 2.74 -11.78
C SER A 40 4.89 1.54 -11.00
N SER A 41 4.01 0.68 -10.49
CA SER A 41 4.33 -0.42 -9.57
C SER A 41 5.04 0.02 -8.28
N TYR A 42 4.87 1.29 -7.88
CA TYR A 42 5.42 1.82 -6.64
C TYR A 42 4.45 1.63 -5.48
N PHE A 43 5.04 1.39 -4.32
CA PHE A 43 4.34 1.33 -3.05
C PHE A 43 4.72 2.55 -2.22
N SER A 44 3.74 3.14 -1.54
CA SER A 44 3.97 4.21 -0.58
C SER A 44 3.25 3.94 0.72
N ILE A 45 3.83 4.41 1.81
CA ILE A 45 3.15 4.51 3.11
C ILE A 45 2.38 5.83 3.10
N ILE A 46 1.08 5.77 3.35
CA ILE A 46 0.22 6.96 3.40
C ILE A 46 0.59 7.82 4.62
N ILE A 47 0.65 9.15 4.43
CA ILE A 47 0.77 10.13 5.50
C ILE A 47 -0.64 10.62 5.84
N HIS A 48 -1.12 10.34 7.06
CA HIS A 48 -2.44 10.79 7.51
C HIS A 48 -2.39 12.21 8.10
N ASP A 49 -2.02 13.20 7.29
CA ASP A 49 -1.99 14.62 7.63
C ASP A 49 -3.24 15.40 7.17
N GLY A 50 -4.24 14.69 6.64
CA GLY A 50 -5.43 15.25 6.00
C GLY A 50 -5.30 15.48 4.49
N GLY A 51 -4.18 15.09 3.87
CA GLY A 51 -3.99 15.06 2.42
C GLY A 51 -3.89 13.64 1.85
N THR A 52 -3.39 13.55 0.61
CA THR A 52 -3.17 12.28 -0.11
C THR A 52 -1.67 11.95 -0.27
N SER A 53 -0.85 12.56 0.58
CA SER A 53 0.61 12.42 0.52
C SER A 53 1.05 11.03 0.97
N GLY A 54 2.15 10.54 0.41
CA GLY A 54 2.74 9.27 0.80
C GLY A 54 4.25 9.26 0.65
N ILE A 55 4.93 8.43 1.43
CA ILE A 55 6.37 8.19 1.32
C ILE A 55 6.58 6.91 0.52
N GLU A 56 7.22 7.01 -0.64
CA GLU A 56 7.59 5.84 -1.42
C GLU A 56 8.53 4.91 -0.64
N ILE A 57 8.26 3.61 -0.70
CA ILE A 57 9.05 2.58 -0.04
C ILE A 57 9.67 1.61 -1.05
N ASN A 58 10.97 1.37 -0.86
CA ASN A 58 11.74 0.42 -1.70
C ASN A 58 11.83 -0.98 -1.08
N PHE A 59 11.46 -1.10 0.19
CA PHE A 59 11.53 -2.35 0.96
C PHE A 59 10.24 -2.52 1.76
N CYS A 60 9.79 -3.77 1.86
CA CYS A 60 8.63 -4.15 2.64
C CYS A 60 8.83 -3.80 4.13
N PRO A 61 7.94 -3.03 4.76
CA PRO A 61 8.03 -2.67 6.18
C PRO A 61 7.96 -3.87 7.12
N TRP A 62 7.44 -5.00 6.63
CA TRP A 62 7.17 -6.19 7.45
C TRP A 62 8.22 -7.29 7.31
N CYS A 63 8.70 -7.58 6.10
CA CYS A 63 9.68 -8.66 5.89
C CYS A 63 11.03 -8.19 5.34
N GLY A 64 11.20 -6.90 5.07
CA GLY A 64 12.45 -6.33 4.56
C GLY A 64 12.81 -6.70 3.12
N SER A 65 11.93 -7.42 2.39
CA SER A 65 12.16 -7.73 0.97
C SER A 65 12.08 -6.48 0.10
N LYS A 66 12.93 -6.41 -0.93
CA LYS A 66 12.86 -5.35 -1.96
C LYS A 66 11.56 -5.49 -2.79
N LEU A 67 10.91 -4.36 -3.10
CA LEU A 67 9.61 -4.28 -3.79
C LEU A 67 9.74 -4.06 -5.32
#